data_AF-A0A7J0CSN0-F1
#
_entry.id   AF-A0A7J0CSN0-F1
#
_cell.length_a   1.000
_cell.length_b   1.000
_cell.length_c   1.000
_cell.angle_alpha   90.00
_cell.angle_beta   90.00
_cell.angle_gamma   90.00
#
_symmetry.space_group_name_H-M   'P 1'
#
loop_
_entity.id
_entity.type
_entity.pdbx_description
1 polymer ?
#
loop_
_entity_poly.entity_id
_entity_poly.type
_entity_poly.pdbx_seq_one_letter_code
_entity_poly.pdbx_strand_id
1 'polypeptide(L)' 'MLRRPFSYHDGISEDGTPDAGLLFVCWQADPFQGFVPVQRKLDRGDALSPFIRHEASGLFAVPGGAAEGEYVGQRLLES' A
#
# COMPACT_ATOMS: atom_id res chain seq x y z
N MET A 1 -11.48 -4.02 0.27
CA MET A 1 -10.08 -3.96 0.74
C MET A 1 -10.06 -3.83 2.26
N LEU A 2 -9.02 -4.35 2.93
CA LEU A 2 -8.73 -4.13 4.35
C LEU A 2 -7.56 -3.15 4.47
N ARG A 3 -7.75 -1.98 5.10
CA ARG A 3 -6.69 -0.99 5.34
C ARG A 3 -5.99 -1.30 6.67
N ARG A 4 -4.67 -1.46 6.67
CA ARG A 4 -3.84 -1.69 7.86
C ARG A 4 -2.54 -0.86 7.78
N PRO A 5 -2.64 0.47 7.88
CA PRO A 5 -1.52 1.37 7.62
C PRO A 5 -0.68 1.66 8.87
N PHE A 6 0.39 2.43 8.67
CA PHE A 6 1.20 3.06 9.72
C PHE A 6 1.36 4.55 9.43
N SER A 7 1.46 5.39 10.46
CA SER A 7 1.95 6.77 10.28
C SER A 7 3.47 6.77 10.17
N TYR A 8 4.02 7.77 9.48
CA TYR A 8 5.47 7.97 9.42
C TYR A 8 5.83 9.45 9.65
N HIS A 9 7.07 9.68 10.08
CA HIS A 9 7.70 10.98 10.16
C HIS A 9 9.22 10.79 10.06
N ASP A 10 9.79 11.18 8.92
CA ASP A 10 11.20 10.93 8.57
C ASP A 10 12.05 12.20 8.57
N GLY A 11 11.53 13.28 9.15
CA GLY A 11 12.24 14.54 9.38
C GLY A 11 11.58 15.72 8.67
N ILE A 12 12.41 16.67 8.25
CA ILE A 12 12.00 17.91 7.59
C ILE A 12 12.63 17.94 6.20
N SER A 13 11.82 18.14 5.16
CA SER A 13 12.23 18.28 3.78
C SER A 13 13.00 19.59 3.54
N GLU A 14 13.65 19.70 2.37
CA GLU A 14 14.46 20.88 2.03
C GLU A 14 13.66 22.20 2.01
N ASP A 15 12.35 22.13 1.77
CA ASP A 15 11.44 23.29 1.79
C ASP A 15 10.91 23.65 3.20
N GLY A 16 11.38 22.95 4.23
CA GLY A 16 11.00 23.18 5.62
C GLY A 16 9.69 22.50 6.03
N THR A 17 9.06 21.72 5.16
CA THR A 17 7.86 20.95 5.48
C THR A 17 8.19 19.62 6.17
N PRO A 18 7.36 19.11 7.09
CA PRO A 18 7.58 17.77 7.65
C PRO A 18 7.40 16.70 6.58
N ASP A 19 8.40 15.83 6.42
CA ASP A 19 8.23 14.59 5.67
C ASP A 19 7.49 13.60 6.57
N ALA A 20 6.16 13.72 6.55
CA ALA A 20 5.28 12.99 7.43
C ALA A 20 3.97 12.67 6.72
N GLY A 21 3.40 11.51 7.05
CA GLY A 21 2.16 11.09 6.43
C GLY A 21 1.75 9.69 6.83
N LEU A 22 1.22 8.95 5.85
CA LEU A 22 0.70 7.61 6.03
C LEU A 22 1.36 6.62 5.07
N LEU A 23 2.02 5.61 5.63
CA LEU A 23 2.39 4.40 4.90
C LEU A 23 1.11 3.58 4.70
N PHE A 24 0.40 3.91 3.63
CA PHE A 24 -0.86 3.27 3.30
C PHE A 24 -0.63 1.82 2.83
N VAL A 25 -1.09 0.86 3.62
CA VAL A 25 -1.07 -0.56 3.28
C VAL A 25 -2.50 -1.08 3.26
N CYS A 26 -2.88 -1.73 2.16
CA CYS A 26 -4.20 -2.36 2.04
C CYS A 26 -4.10 -3.77 1.44
N TRP A 27 -5.03 -4.62 1.86
CA TRP A 27 -5.11 -6.04 1.49
C TRP A 27 -6.41 -6.31 0.73
N GLN A 28 -6.30 -7.11 -0.33
CA GLN A 28 -7.42 -7.47 -1.21
C GLN A 28 -7.09 -8.76 -1.95
N ALA A 29 -8.12 -9.55 -2.24
CA ALA A 29 -7.97 -10.75 -3.08
C ALA A 29 -7.69 -10.40 -4.55
N ASP A 30 -8.32 -9.33 -5.05
CA ASP A 30 -8.11 -8.79 -6.41
C ASP A 30 -7.98 -7.25 -6.34
N PRO A 31 -6.82 -6.67 -6.72
CA PRO A 31 -6.64 -5.22 -6.77
C PRO A 31 -7.60 -4.49 -7.71
N PHE A 32 -8.07 -5.14 -8.78
CA PHE A 32 -9.03 -4.57 -9.73
C PHE A 32 -10.45 -4.45 -9.15
N GLN A 33 -10.75 -5.19 -8.08
CA GLN A 33 -12.00 -5.08 -7.32
C GLN A 33 -11.81 -4.32 -5.98
N GLY A 34 -10.61 -3.79 -5.73
CA GLY A 34 -10.24 -3.14 -4.48
C GLY A 34 -9.66 -1.74 -4.70
N PHE A 35 -8.33 -1.63 -4.57
CA PHE A 35 -7.61 -0.37 -4.56
C PHE A 35 -7.75 0.40 -5.88
N VAL A 36 -7.65 -0.29 -7.02
CA VAL A 36 -7.66 0.35 -8.35
C VAL A 36 -8.93 1.17 -8.60
N PRO A 37 -10.15 0.63 -8.48
CA PRO A 37 -11.37 1.40 -8.72
C PRO A 37 -11.60 2.49 -7.66
N VAL A 38 -11.21 2.25 -6.41
CA VAL A 38 -11.33 3.26 -5.35
C VAL A 38 -10.39 4.44 -5.61
N GLN A 39 -9.11 4.19 -5.86
CA GLN A 39 -8.14 5.27 -6.14
C GLN A 39 -8.54 6.08 -7.37
N ARG A 40 -9.00 5.42 -8.46
CA ARG A 40 -9.51 6.12 -9.66
C ARG A 40 -10.67 7.06 -9.37
N LYS A 41 -11.50 6.75 -8.38
CA LYS A 41 -12.59 7.63 -7.94
C LYS A 41 -12.07 8.80 -7.11
N LEU A 42 -11.12 8.55 -6.20
CA LEU A 42 -10.55 9.59 -5.33
C LEU A 42 -9.72 10.61 -6.11
N ASP A 43 -8.95 10.14 -7.10
CA ASP A 43 -8.14 10.97 -7.99
C ASP A 43 -8.96 12.07 -8.71
N ARG A 44 -10.23 11.79 -8.99
CA ARG A 44 -11.11 12.69 -9.78
C ARG A 44 -11.98 13.63 -8.95
N GLY A 45 -11.97 13.55 -7.61
CA GLY A 45 -12.90 14.36 -6.83
C GLY A 45 -12.97 14.11 -5.33
N ASP A 46 -11.93 13.51 -4.73
CA ASP A 46 -11.85 13.50 -3.26
C ASP A 46 -11.42 14.87 -2.74
N ALA A 47 -12.15 15.36 -1.75
CA ALA A 47 -11.85 16.60 -1.03
C ALA A 47 -10.53 16.51 -0.24
N LEU A 48 -10.03 15.30 0.04
CA LEU A 48 -8.73 15.10 0.70
C LEU A 48 -7.54 15.29 -0.24
N SER A 49 -7.71 15.06 -1.54
CA SER A 49 -6.61 15.06 -2.53
C SER A 49 -5.71 16.31 -2.50
N PRO A 50 -6.21 17.54 -2.30
CA PRO A 50 -5.35 18.72 -2.20
C PRO A 50 -4.39 18.74 -1.00
N PHE A 51 -4.63 17.91 0.02
CA PHE A 51 -3.89 17.89 1.28
C PHE A 51 -2.91 16.72 1.40
N ILE A 52 -2.89 15.82 0.42
CA ILE A 52 -2.02 14.64 0.43
C ILE A 52 -1.33 14.48 -0.92
N ARG A 53 -0.19 13.80 -0.91
CA ARG A 53 0.53 13.45 -2.13
C ARG A 53 0.87 11.96 -2.10
N HIS A 54 0.66 11.29 -3.23
CA HIS A 54 1.15 9.93 -3.43
C HIS A 54 2.57 10.01 -4.00
N GLU A 55 3.58 9.74 -3.18
CA GLU A 55 4.99 9.93 -3.57
C GLU A 55 5.72 8.60 -3.82
N ALA A 56 5.20 7.49 -3.31
CA ALA A 56 5.68 6.15 -3.56
C ALA A 56 4.50 5.15 -3.70
N SER A 57 4.73 4.06 -4.43
CA SER A 57 3.73 3.01 -4.63
C SER A 57 4.40 1.65 -4.85
N GLY A 58 3.70 0.59 -4.48
CA GLY A 58 4.12 -0.80 -4.72
C GLY A 58 2.91 -1.73 -4.73
N LEU A 59 2.94 -2.73 -5.60
CA LEU A 59 1.95 -3.80 -5.66
C LEU A 59 2.67 -5.14 -5.57
N PHE A 60 2.26 -5.95 -4.60
CA PHE A 60 2.92 -7.22 -4.29
C PHE A 60 1.89 -8.34 -4.19
N ALA A 61 2.25 -9.52 -4.69
CA ALA A 61 1.55 -10.75 -4.37
C ALA A 61 2.10 -11.28 -3.04
N VAL A 62 1.24 -11.44 -2.05
CA VAL A 62 1.60 -12.04 -0.75
C VAL A 62 1.01 -13.45 -0.73
N PRO A 63 1.85 -14.50 -0.80
CA PRO A 63 1.37 -15.89 -0.86
C PRO A 63 0.74 -16.31 0.47
N GLY A 64 0.14 -17.49 0.47
CA GLY A 64 -0.33 -18.12 1.70
C GLY A 64 0.81 -18.34 2.71
N GLY A 65 0.44 -18.55 3.97
CA GLY A 65 1.40 -18.90 5.02
C GLY A 65 2.10 -20.24 4.71
N ALA A 66 3.34 -20.36 5.17
CA ALA A 66 4.07 -21.62 5.06
C ALA A 66 3.43 -22.71 5.94
N ALA A 67 3.36 -23.93 5.42
CA ALA A 67 3.05 -25.10 6.23
C ALA A 67 4.26 -25.49 7.10
N GLU A 68 4.04 -26.38 8.06
CA GLU A 68 5.13 -26.94 8.86
C GLU A 68 6.13 -27.68 7.96
N GLY A 69 7.42 -27.34 8.08
CA GLY A 69 8.48 -27.89 7.24
C GLY A 69 8.64 -27.23 5.86
N GLU A 70 7.85 -26.20 5.53
CA GLU A 70 7.93 -25.46 4.26
C GLU A 70 8.38 -24.00 4.47
N TYR A 71 8.73 -23.30 3.38
CA TYR A 71 8.97 -21.85 3.39
C TYR A 71 7.94 -21.08 2.57
N VAL A 72 7.77 -19.79 2.90
CA VAL A 72 6.82 -18.89 2.23
C VAL A 72 7.17 -18.81 0.73
N GLY A 73 6.20 -19.10 -0.13
CA GLY A 73 6.39 -19.05 -1.58
C GLY A 73 7.07 -20.29 -2.18
N GLN A 74 7.32 -21.35 -1.41
CA GLN A 74 7.99 -22.56 -1.91
C GLN A 74 7.38 -23.12 -3.21
N ARG A 75 6.05 -23.18 -3.32
CA ARG A 75 5.38 -23.67 -4.53
C ARG A 75 5.63 -22.84 -5.79
N LEU A 76 5.98 -21.56 -5.65
CA LEU A 76 6.33 -20.68 -6.77
C LEU A 76 7.82 -20.83 -7.16
N LEU A 77 8.67 -21.09 -6.17
CA LEU A 77 10.13 -21.05 -6.34
C LEU A 77 10.73 -22.41 -6.74
N GLU A 78 10.00 -23.51 -6.51
CA GLU A 78 10.40 -24.88 -6.85
C GLU A 78 9.55 -25.52 -7.97
N SER A 79 8.70 -24.73 -8.63
CA SER A 79 7.90 -25.17 -9.78
C SER A 79 8.65 -25.11 -11.09
#